data_AF-A0A139KXK8-F1
#
_entry.id   AF-A0A139KXK8-F1
#
_cell.length_a   1.000
_cell.length_b   1.000
_cell.length_c   1.000
_cell.angle_alpha   90.00
_cell.angle_beta   90.00
_cell.angle_gamma   90.00
#
_symmetry.space_group_name_H-M   'P 1'
#
loop_
_entity.id
_entity.type
_entity.pdbx_description
1 polymer ?
#
loop_
_entity_poly.entity_id
_entity_poly.type
_entity_poly.pdbx_seq_one_letter_code
_entity_poly.pdbx_strand_id
1 'polypeptide(L)'
;MIRRTILYLKDIKQNKYYNILTVIENILDDMQDYNPSMSRKCFLDRGRDDAPFRTGLLIEDIDTDILPQAPMDEITIYGMPLYFLNDSFMQYPSGNPLGKLFLELEKKELITLPDILPKRKCSFRLKGFFDPNSQMLKELLQLKGLLPKLSYLTKKHLGYDIMEYTSHIGNVYILHNNEIFRNIDFRVSEKPNGLHMQMKFRKPYVDSLKVRITQYDNESNIITETDTVIDCRSANIFIPLPFFSLQVGIKIFNNDGELIWMNKRVFFLGKEFSYETFSSKEIELEKSESDGSKRTVTVTKIALNGKKRRKSNKKLKDNLADDESRCLAELNEKHMEFVFFSADTNQNKENKEKAREYVMQLLNSAENECLICDPYFKKEDFEKYIFFMEKLDVKVRIINSEKQLGNISAPDSEDYLLKLNDCINYYNRKVGREVAECRSLTKNLSIHDRFIIIDDCGWLIGSSLNEFGNRASSICKIPQGSLEYMRKNFERWWNDTENSESLDGYIQRKVKLNASPEGKLLKHITHLTRVLNSLKSQLAK
;
A
#
# COMPACT_ATOMS: atom_id res chain seq x y z
N MET A 1 -31.37 -16.24 10.32
CA MET A 1 -30.57 -17.25 9.62
C MET A 1 -29.20 -17.33 10.28
N ILE A 2 -28.69 -18.54 10.48
CA ILE A 2 -27.34 -18.78 10.99
C ILE A 2 -26.49 -19.40 9.90
N ARG A 3 -25.30 -18.85 9.69
CA ARG A 3 -24.25 -19.49 8.88
C ARG A 3 -23.26 -20.19 9.79
N ARG A 4 -23.01 -21.47 9.52
CA ARG A 4 -21.95 -22.26 10.15
C ARG A 4 -20.85 -22.51 9.12
N THR A 5 -19.64 -22.10 9.45
CA THR A 5 -18.41 -22.42 8.71
C THR A 5 -17.62 -23.38 9.59
N ILE A 6 -17.59 -24.65 9.21
CA ILE A 6 -17.01 -25.74 10.01
C ILE A 6 -15.87 -26.37 9.23
N LEU A 7 -14.66 -26.18 9.73
CA LEU A 7 -13.47 -26.91 9.32
C LEU A 7 -13.34 -28.14 10.20
N TYR A 8 -13.25 -29.32 9.61
CA TYR A 8 -13.29 -30.59 10.34
C TYR A 8 -12.31 -31.63 9.81
N LEU A 9 -11.96 -32.56 10.69
CA LEU A 9 -11.23 -33.79 10.40
C LEU A 9 -12.22 -34.96 10.39
N LYS A 10 -12.31 -35.71 9.30
CA LYS A 10 -13.13 -36.92 9.18
C LYS A 10 -12.26 -38.16 9.39
N ASP A 11 -12.60 -38.97 10.39
CA ASP A 11 -12.13 -40.36 10.52
C ASP A 11 -12.98 -41.25 9.62
N ILE A 12 -12.36 -41.83 8.59
CA ILE A 12 -13.04 -42.64 7.58
C ILE A 12 -13.49 -43.99 8.16
N LYS A 13 -12.72 -44.57 9.08
CA LYS A 13 -13.01 -45.90 9.65
C LYS A 13 -14.14 -45.83 10.67
N GLN A 14 -14.11 -44.81 11.54
CA GLN A 14 -15.12 -44.63 12.59
C GLN A 14 -16.33 -43.82 12.11
N ASN A 15 -16.26 -43.22 10.92
CA ASN A 15 -17.23 -42.26 10.40
C ASN A 15 -17.53 -41.12 11.39
N LYS A 16 -16.49 -40.61 12.06
CA LYS A 16 -16.56 -39.51 13.03
C LYS A 16 -16.00 -38.23 12.45
N TYR A 17 -16.55 -37.11 12.89
CA TYR A 17 -16.13 -35.76 12.50
C TYR A 17 -15.59 -35.04 13.72
N TYR A 18 -14.37 -34.54 13.65
CA TYR A 18 -13.73 -33.79 14.73
C TYR A 18 -13.58 -32.32 14.34
N ASN A 19 -13.87 -31.41 15.25
CA ASN A 19 -13.73 -29.97 15.02
C ASN A 19 -12.26 -29.58 14.84
N ILE A 20 -11.93 -28.89 13.75
CA ILE A 20 -10.67 -28.16 13.60
C ILE A 20 -10.90 -26.68 13.93
N LEU A 21 -11.96 -26.08 13.41
CA LEU A 21 -12.36 -24.70 13.68
C LEU A 21 -13.83 -24.54 13.30
N THR A 22 -14.63 -23.94 14.17
CA THR A 22 -16.01 -23.59 13.83
C THR A 22 -16.27 -22.11 14.03
N VAL A 23 -16.89 -21.46 13.04
CA VAL A 23 -17.43 -20.11 13.14
C VAL A 23 -18.92 -20.15 12.88
N ILE A 24 -19.70 -19.65 13.83
CA ILE A 24 -21.15 -19.54 13.78
C ILE A 24 -21.49 -18.06 13.71
N GLU A 25 -22.24 -17.63 12.71
CA GLU A 25 -22.58 -16.24 12.49
C GLU A 25 -24.08 -16.08 12.29
N ASN A 26 -24.70 -15.10 12.96
CA ASN A 26 -26.05 -14.69 12.60
C ASN A 26 -26.03 -13.80 11.35
N ILE A 27 -26.65 -14.26 10.26
CA ILE A 27 -26.78 -13.48 9.04
C ILE A 27 -28.13 -12.78 9.06
N LEU A 28 -28.08 -11.45 8.99
CA LEU A 28 -29.26 -10.58 8.93
C LEU A 28 -29.77 -10.48 7.49
N ASP A 29 -31.07 -10.24 7.32
CA ASP A 29 -31.82 -10.27 6.05
C ASP A 29 -31.30 -9.31 4.97
N ASP A 30 -30.74 -8.19 5.40
CA ASP A 30 -30.19 -7.12 4.59
C ASP A 30 -28.70 -7.29 4.22
N MET A 31 -28.08 -8.40 4.62
CA MET A 31 -26.70 -8.69 4.30
C MET A 31 -26.55 -9.26 2.88
N GLN A 32 -25.47 -8.89 2.20
CA GLN A 32 -25.20 -9.21 0.79
C GLN A 32 -25.19 -10.71 0.45
N ASP A 33 -24.97 -11.54 1.45
CA ASP A 33 -24.86 -12.99 1.39
C ASP A 33 -25.98 -13.70 2.17
N TYR A 34 -27.03 -12.96 2.54
CA TYR A 34 -28.26 -13.54 3.04
C TYR A 34 -28.93 -14.33 1.92
N ASN A 35 -29.24 -15.60 2.19
CA ASN A 35 -29.87 -16.48 1.23
C ASN A 35 -30.98 -17.27 1.94
N PRO A 36 -32.25 -16.91 1.74
CA PRO A 36 -33.37 -17.58 2.41
C PRO A 36 -33.53 -19.04 1.95
N SER A 37 -32.97 -19.41 0.80
CA SER A 37 -33.13 -20.75 0.23
C SER A 37 -32.31 -21.84 0.95
N MET A 38 -31.65 -21.52 2.07
CA MET A 38 -30.72 -22.40 2.82
C MET A 38 -29.68 -23.07 1.93
N SER A 39 -28.43 -22.60 1.97
CA SER A 39 -27.36 -23.17 1.16
C SER A 39 -26.47 -24.11 1.98
N ARG A 40 -26.02 -25.20 1.36
CA ARG A 40 -24.98 -26.07 1.89
C ARG A 40 -23.89 -26.26 0.85
N LYS A 41 -22.64 -25.96 1.23
CA LYS A 41 -21.45 -26.19 0.42
C LYS A 41 -20.47 -27.04 1.22
N CYS A 42 -20.03 -28.14 0.65
CA CYS A 42 -19.00 -28.99 1.25
C CYS A 42 -17.80 -29.10 0.31
N PHE A 43 -16.63 -28.92 0.88
CA PHE A 43 -15.35 -29.07 0.20
C PHE A 43 -14.53 -30.10 0.98
N LEU A 44 -14.15 -31.18 0.32
CA LEU A 44 -13.27 -32.20 0.89
C LEU A 44 -11.88 -32.08 0.27
N ASP A 45 -10.84 -32.39 1.04
CA ASP A 45 -9.50 -32.47 0.49
C ASP A 45 -9.38 -33.52 -0.62
N ARG A 46 -8.60 -33.19 -1.66
CA ARG A 46 -8.32 -34.11 -2.76
C ARG A 46 -7.25 -35.10 -2.28
N GLY A 47 -7.67 -36.25 -1.75
CA GLY A 47 -6.81 -37.34 -1.30
C GLY A 47 -7.18 -38.67 -1.96
N ARG A 48 -6.29 -39.67 -1.85
CA ARG A 48 -6.64 -41.05 -2.21
C ARG A 48 -7.80 -41.56 -1.34
N ASP A 49 -8.63 -42.43 -1.89
CA ASP A 49 -9.82 -42.99 -1.23
C ASP A 49 -9.52 -43.90 -0.03
N ASP A 50 -8.26 -44.30 0.15
CA ASP A 50 -7.79 -45.19 1.21
C ASP A 50 -7.20 -44.47 2.44
N ALA A 51 -7.11 -43.13 2.45
CA ALA A 51 -6.56 -42.41 3.60
C ALA A 51 -7.47 -42.54 4.85
N PRO A 52 -6.92 -42.88 6.04
CA PRO A 52 -7.71 -43.10 7.24
C PRO A 52 -8.41 -41.82 7.74
N PHE A 53 -7.86 -40.66 7.38
CA PHE A 53 -8.36 -39.35 7.76
C PHE A 53 -8.44 -38.43 6.55
N ARG A 54 -9.44 -37.55 6.55
CA ARG A 54 -9.64 -36.49 5.55
C ARG A 54 -9.96 -35.16 6.20
N THR A 55 -9.56 -34.07 5.57
CA THR A 55 -9.96 -32.72 6.01
C THR A 55 -11.10 -32.21 5.15
N GLY A 56 -12.02 -31.47 5.76
CA GLY A 56 -13.18 -30.94 5.07
C GLY A 56 -13.61 -29.59 5.61
N LEU A 57 -14.29 -28.84 4.75
CA LEU A 57 -14.90 -27.55 5.03
C LEU A 57 -16.38 -27.64 4.67
N LEU A 58 -17.25 -27.44 5.66
CA LEU A 58 -18.69 -27.32 5.49
C LEU A 58 -19.09 -25.87 5.74
N ILE A 59 -19.82 -25.29 4.80
CA ILE A 59 -20.49 -24.00 4.96
C ILE A 59 -21.98 -24.26 4.78
N GLU A 60 -22.76 -24.03 5.83
CA GLU A 60 -24.21 -24.22 5.80
C GLU A 60 -24.98 -23.03 6.38
N ASP A 61 -26.06 -22.67 5.71
CA ASP A 61 -27.04 -21.69 6.16
C ASP A 61 -28.26 -22.44 6.72
N ILE A 62 -28.66 -22.09 7.94
CA ILE A 62 -29.76 -22.72 8.68
C ILE A 62 -30.82 -21.67 8.99
N ASP A 63 -32.08 -22.02 8.75
CA ASP A 63 -33.23 -21.17 9.05
C ASP A 63 -33.56 -21.18 10.55
N THR A 64 -32.75 -20.46 11.31
CA THR A 64 -32.97 -20.11 12.70
C THR A 64 -32.29 -18.77 12.98
N ASP A 65 -32.76 -18.04 13.98
CA ASP A 65 -32.16 -16.83 14.54
C ASP A 65 -31.58 -17.06 15.96
N ILE A 66 -31.79 -18.26 16.53
CA ILE A 66 -31.32 -18.63 17.86
C ILE A 66 -29.89 -19.17 17.79
N LEU A 67 -28.93 -18.38 18.26
CA LEU A 67 -27.54 -18.82 18.37
C LEU A 67 -27.37 -19.81 19.54
N PRO A 68 -26.59 -20.89 19.34
CA PRO A 68 -26.41 -21.92 20.35
C PRO A 68 -25.69 -21.35 21.57
N GLN A 69 -26.13 -21.75 22.76
CA GLN A 69 -25.46 -21.37 24.01
C GLN A 69 -24.35 -22.37 24.36
N ALA A 70 -24.54 -23.63 23.99
CA ALA A 70 -23.58 -24.72 24.16
C ALA A 70 -23.31 -25.37 22.79
N PRO A 71 -22.54 -24.72 21.90
CA PRO A 71 -22.35 -25.19 20.53
C PRO A 71 -21.80 -26.62 20.43
N MET A 72 -21.08 -27.09 21.45
CA MET A 72 -20.45 -28.41 21.46
C MET A 72 -21.46 -29.56 21.43
N ASP A 73 -22.65 -29.36 21.98
CA ASP A 73 -23.69 -30.37 22.07
C ASP A 73 -24.69 -30.28 20.91
N GLU A 74 -24.68 -29.17 20.18
CA GLU A 74 -25.72 -28.80 19.22
C GLU A 74 -25.27 -28.88 17.75
N ILE A 75 -23.96 -28.93 17.48
CA ILE A 75 -23.43 -28.94 16.10
C ILE A 75 -23.37 -30.36 15.55
N THR A 76 -23.98 -30.54 14.37
CA THR A 76 -23.93 -31.78 13.60
C THR A 76 -23.38 -31.54 12.20
N ILE A 77 -22.66 -32.51 11.65
CA ILE A 77 -22.27 -32.59 10.24
C ILE A 77 -23.00 -33.78 9.62
N TYR A 78 -23.86 -33.53 8.62
CA TYR A 78 -24.70 -34.57 8.00
C TYR A 78 -25.56 -35.38 8.99
N GLY A 79 -26.04 -34.73 10.05
CA GLY A 79 -26.82 -35.38 11.11
C GLY A 79 -25.98 -36.17 12.13
N MET A 80 -24.66 -36.25 11.94
CA MET A 80 -23.73 -36.85 12.90
C MET A 80 -23.16 -35.78 13.84
N PRO A 81 -22.96 -36.07 15.13
CA PRO A 81 -22.34 -35.13 16.05
C PRO A 81 -20.94 -34.68 15.60
N LEU A 82 -20.62 -33.39 15.82
CA LEU A 82 -19.26 -32.89 15.73
C LEU A 82 -18.54 -33.16 17.07
N TYR A 83 -17.51 -33.99 17.03
CA TYR A 83 -16.71 -34.33 18.19
C TYR A 83 -15.61 -33.30 18.45
N PHE A 84 -15.27 -33.13 19.72
CA PHE A 84 -14.20 -32.27 20.17
C PHE A 84 -13.22 -33.14 20.95
N LEU A 85 -11.91 -32.98 20.70
CA LEU A 85 -10.91 -33.77 21.41
C LEU A 85 -10.69 -33.27 22.83
N ASN A 86 -10.88 -31.98 23.06
CA ASN A 86 -10.67 -31.36 24.35
C ASN A 86 -11.77 -31.68 25.38
N ASP A 87 -11.35 -31.95 26.61
CA ASP A 87 -12.25 -32.31 27.71
C ASP A 87 -13.02 -31.11 28.30
N SER A 88 -12.53 -29.90 28.06
CA SER A 88 -13.16 -28.66 28.52
C SER A 88 -12.79 -27.48 27.63
N PHE A 89 -13.65 -26.46 27.62
CA PHE A 89 -13.44 -25.21 26.90
C PHE A 89 -13.27 -24.05 27.86
N MET A 90 -12.30 -23.19 27.58
CA MET A 90 -12.25 -21.86 28.18
C MET A 90 -13.23 -20.96 27.42
N GLN A 91 -14.16 -20.31 28.12
CA GLN A 91 -15.09 -19.37 27.50
C GLN A 91 -14.55 -17.94 27.62
N TYR A 92 -14.59 -17.20 26.52
CA TYR A 92 -14.26 -15.77 26.54
C TYR A 92 -15.27 -14.94 25.73
N PRO A 93 -15.83 -13.86 26.30
CA PRO A 93 -15.75 -13.50 27.72
C PRO A 93 -16.40 -14.57 28.61
N SER A 94 -15.96 -14.70 29.86
CA SER A 94 -16.60 -15.60 30.83
C SER A 94 -17.99 -15.06 31.23
N GLY A 95 -18.91 -15.96 31.60
CA GLY A 95 -20.26 -15.61 32.05
C GLY A 95 -21.35 -15.56 30.96
N ASN A 96 -22.59 -15.46 31.43
CA ASN A 96 -23.83 -15.34 30.67
C ASN A 96 -24.61 -14.11 31.18
N PRO A 97 -25.34 -13.36 30.34
CA PRO A 97 -25.57 -13.59 28.92
C PRO A 97 -24.37 -13.17 28.07
N LEU A 98 -24.00 -14.01 27.09
CA LEU A 98 -23.08 -13.77 25.97
C LEU A 98 -22.24 -12.48 26.13
N GLY A 99 -21.21 -12.56 26.98
CA GLY A 99 -20.29 -11.45 27.19
C GLY A 99 -19.75 -10.97 25.83
N LYS A 100 -19.72 -9.65 25.65
CA LYS A 100 -19.56 -9.02 24.33
C LYS A 100 -18.10 -8.60 24.13
N LEU A 101 -17.31 -9.39 23.39
CA LEU A 101 -15.99 -8.93 22.94
C LEU A 101 -16.15 -8.01 21.71
N PHE A 102 -15.76 -6.75 21.85
CA PHE A 102 -15.57 -5.84 20.71
C PHE A 102 -14.16 -6.01 20.19
N LEU A 103 -14.02 -6.69 19.05
CA LEU A 103 -12.74 -6.83 18.38
C LEU A 103 -12.36 -5.53 17.67
N GLU A 104 -11.16 -5.07 17.95
CA GLU A 104 -10.52 -3.97 17.25
C GLU A 104 -10.13 -4.47 15.85
N LEU A 105 -10.62 -3.81 14.81
CA LEU A 105 -10.26 -4.11 13.42
C LEU A 105 -8.94 -3.42 13.01
N GLU A 106 -8.28 -2.71 13.94
CA GLU A 106 -6.95 -2.14 13.70
C GLU A 106 -5.87 -3.20 13.89
N LYS A 107 -5.06 -3.33 12.82
CA LYS A 107 -3.89 -4.20 12.74
C LYS A 107 -2.83 -3.72 13.73
N LYS A 108 -2.53 -4.56 14.72
CA LYS A 108 -1.19 -4.62 15.31
C LYS A 108 -0.45 -5.80 14.67
N GLU A 109 0.86 -5.80 14.78
CA GLU A 109 1.86 -6.71 14.19
C GLU A 109 1.71 -8.20 14.58
N LEU A 110 0.51 -8.66 14.91
CA LEU A 110 0.20 -10.02 15.37
C LEU A 110 -0.88 -10.63 14.48
N ILE A 111 -0.76 -11.94 14.27
CA ILE A 111 -1.86 -12.82 13.84
C ILE A 111 -3.08 -12.54 14.72
N THR A 112 -4.17 -11.99 14.16
CA THR A 112 -5.32 -11.57 14.96
C THR A 112 -6.58 -12.38 14.64
N LEU A 113 -7.44 -12.55 15.65
CA LEU A 113 -8.73 -13.23 15.49
C LEU A 113 -9.59 -12.69 14.32
N PRO A 114 -9.68 -11.37 14.04
CA PRO A 114 -10.35 -10.83 12.86
C PRO A 114 -9.90 -11.41 11.51
N ASP A 115 -8.71 -11.98 11.40
CA ASP A 115 -8.18 -12.50 10.14
C ASP A 115 -8.89 -13.77 9.68
N ILE A 116 -9.28 -14.62 10.62
CA ILE A 116 -9.98 -15.90 10.37
C ILE A 116 -11.52 -15.79 10.46
N LEU A 117 -12.04 -14.60 10.77
CA LEU A 117 -13.48 -14.35 10.87
C LEU A 117 -14.04 -13.75 9.56
N PRO A 118 -15.34 -13.93 9.30
CA PRO A 118 -16.03 -13.29 8.17
C PRO A 118 -15.77 -11.79 8.11
N LYS A 119 -15.39 -11.30 6.92
CA LYS A 119 -15.14 -9.88 6.70
C LYS A 119 -16.47 -9.14 6.58
N ARG A 120 -16.78 -8.31 7.58
CA ARG A 120 -18.01 -7.49 7.66
C ARG A 120 -17.68 -6.00 7.71
N LYS A 121 -18.60 -5.17 7.21
CA LYS A 121 -18.48 -3.70 7.21
C LYS A 121 -18.77 -3.07 8.57
N CYS A 122 -19.43 -3.80 9.47
CA CYS A 122 -19.74 -3.36 10.82
C CYS A 122 -19.08 -4.29 11.84
N SER A 123 -18.87 -3.78 13.05
CA SER A 123 -18.42 -4.61 14.17
C SER A 123 -19.46 -5.68 14.50
N PHE A 124 -18.99 -6.83 14.94
CA PHE A 124 -19.79 -7.88 15.55
C PHE A 124 -19.34 -8.11 16.99
N ARG A 125 -20.23 -8.67 17.80
CA ARG A 125 -19.91 -9.17 19.13
C ARG A 125 -19.46 -10.62 19.01
N LEU A 126 -18.46 -11.02 19.77
CA LEU A 126 -17.92 -12.38 19.74
C LEU A 126 -18.01 -13.06 21.10
N LYS A 127 -18.43 -14.33 21.09
CA LYS A 127 -18.23 -15.31 22.17
C LYS A 127 -17.34 -16.43 21.62
N GLY A 128 -16.23 -16.70 22.28
CA GLY A 128 -15.31 -17.77 21.91
C GLY A 128 -15.29 -18.89 22.93
N PHE A 129 -15.12 -20.11 22.43
CA PHE A 129 -14.86 -21.32 23.18
C PHE A 129 -13.51 -21.84 22.72
N PHE A 130 -12.51 -21.77 23.60
CA PHE A 130 -11.12 -22.02 23.29
C PHE A 130 -10.70 -23.38 23.80
N ASP A 131 -9.92 -24.11 23.02
CA ASP A 131 -9.20 -25.32 23.43
C ASP A 131 -7.95 -24.89 24.21
N PRO A 132 -7.96 -24.90 25.56
CA PRO A 132 -6.87 -24.35 26.35
C PRO A 132 -5.60 -25.22 26.26
N ASN A 133 -5.74 -26.47 25.82
CA ASN A 133 -4.66 -27.46 25.81
C ASN A 133 -4.16 -27.76 24.39
N SER A 134 -4.74 -27.12 23.38
CA SER A 134 -4.44 -27.31 21.96
C SER A 134 -4.44 -28.79 21.57
N GLN A 135 -5.38 -29.57 22.10
CA GLN A 135 -5.47 -31.01 21.86
C GLN A 135 -5.67 -31.32 20.39
N MET A 136 -6.52 -30.55 19.70
CA MET A 136 -6.75 -30.77 18.27
C MET A 136 -5.50 -30.48 17.43
N LEU A 137 -4.74 -29.43 17.77
CA LEU A 137 -3.48 -29.13 17.10
C LEU A 137 -2.47 -30.26 17.30
N LYS A 138 -2.34 -30.77 18.53
CA LYS A 138 -1.43 -31.88 18.85
C LYS A 138 -1.74 -33.13 18.02
N GLU A 139 -3.01 -33.45 17.83
CA GLU A 139 -3.45 -34.57 16.99
C GLU A 139 -3.12 -34.33 15.51
N LEU A 140 -3.44 -33.14 14.98
CA LEU A 140 -3.14 -32.79 13.58
C LEU A 140 -1.64 -32.84 13.26
N LEU A 141 -0.77 -32.42 14.19
CA LEU A 141 0.68 -32.45 14.01
C LEU A 141 1.24 -33.88 13.88
N GLN A 142 0.57 -34.89 14.46
CA GLN A 142 0.91 -36.30 14.27
C GLN A 142 0.53 -36.79 12.86
N LEU A 143 -0.50 -36.18 12.25
CA LEU A 143 -0.99 -36.49 10.91
C LEU A 143 -0.33 -35.62 9.83
N LYS A 144 1.01 -35.64 9.76
CA LYS A 144 1.83 -34.74 8.91
C LYS A 144 1.36 -34.62 7.44
N GLY A 145 0.82 -35.68 6.85
CA GLY A 145 0.32 -35.69 5.47
C GLY A 145 -0.97 -34.88 5.24
N LEU A 146 -1.65 -34.44 6.30
CA LEU A 146 -2.88 -33.65 6.23
C LEU A 146 -2.64 -32.14 6.32
N LEU A 147 -1.55 -31.70 6.96
CA LEU A 147 -1.28 -30.26 7.16
C LEU A 147 -1.23 -29.48 5.83
N PRO A 148 -0.52 -29.96 4.77
CA PRO A 148 -0.51 -29.25 3.49
C PRO A 148 -1.89 -29.22 2.82
N LYS A 149 -2.72 -30.26 3.04
CA LYS A 149 -4.08 -30.33 2.49
C LYS A 149 -5.02 -29.36 3.19
N LEU A 150 -4.89 -29.26 4.52
CA LEU A 150 -5.63 -28.33 5.34
C LEU A 150 -5.29 -26.88 4.96
N SER A 151 -4.00 -26.56 4.87
CA SER A 151 -3.50 -25.27 4.38
C SER A 151 -4.07 -24.92 3.00
N TYR A 152 -3.99 -25.84 2.03
CA TYR A 152 -4.57 -25.64 0.70
C TYR A 152 -6.08 -25.39 0.75
N LEU A 153 -6.82 -26.17 1.55
CA LEU A 153 -8.28 -26.09 1.68
C LEU A 153 -8.70 -24.71 2.21
N THR A 154 -8.07 -24.23 3.29
CA THR A 154 -8.41 -22.93 3.87
C THR A 154 -7.95 -21.77 2.98
N LYS A 155 -6.75 -21.84 2.38
CA LYS A 155 -6.29 -20.82 1.42
C LYS A 155 -7.27 -20.65 0.27
N LYS A 156 -7.72 -21.77 -0.30
CA LYS A 156 -8.60 -21.77 -1.46
C LYS A 156 -10.02 -21.29 -1.18
N HIS A 157 -10.59 -21.67 -0.04
CA HIS A 157 -12.02 -21.46 0.22
C HIS A 157 -12.33 -20.39 1.27
N LEU A 158 -11.37 -20.06 2.14
CA LEU A 158 -11.53 -19.07 3.21
C LEU A 158 -10.60 -17.86 3.04
N GLY A 159 -9.59 -17.94 2.17
CA GLY A 159 -8.69 -16.84 1.87
C GLY A 159 -7.53 -16.65 2.86
N TYR A 160 -7.29 -17.62 3.75
CA TYR A 160 -6.18 -17.61 4.72
C TYR A 160 -5.65 -19.03 4.99
N ASP A 161 -4.40 -19.14 5.45
CA ASP A 161 -3.84 -20.43 5.93
C ASP A 161 -4.18 -20.66 7.39
N ILE A 162 -5.00 -21.64 7.75
CA ILE A 162 -5.25 -21.93 9.18
C ILE A 162 -3.98 -22.32 9.94
N MET A 163 -2.93 -22.78 9.24
CA MET A 163 -1.65 -23.11 9.86
C MET A 163 -0.85 -21.88 10.30
N GLU A 164 -1.18 -20.68 9.80
CA GLU A 164 -0.67 -19.41 10.36
C GLU A 164 -1.42 -19.04 11.66
N TYR A 165 -2.59 -19.62 11.91
CA TYR A 165 -3.50 -19.30 13.02
C TYR A 165 -3.67 -20.49 13.98
N THR A 166 -2.58 -21.19 14.30
CA THR A 166 -2.64 -22.44 15.08
C THR A 166 -3.28 -22.30 16.46
N SER A 167 -3.21 -21.13 17.09
CA SER A 167 -3.90 -20.82 18.36
C SER A 167 -5.43 -20.87 18.27
N HIS A 168 -5.97 -20.86 17.05
CA HIS A 168 -7.39 -20.92 16.79
C HIS A 168 -7.88 -22.34 16.44
N ILE A 169 -6.97 -23.30 16.29
CA ILE A 169 -7.29 -24.71 16.04
C ILE A 169 -7.89 -25.33 17.31
N GLY A 170 -9.02 -26.00 17.16
CA GLY A 170 -9.85 -26.56 18.23
C GLY A 170 -10.97 -25.63 18.69
N ASN A 171 -10.94 -24.34 18.30
CA ASN A 171 -11.83 -23.34 18.86
C ASN A 171 -13.18 -23.26 18.12
N VAL A 172 -14.15 -22.65 18.81
CA VAL A 172 -15.47 -22.29 18.27
C VAL A 172 -15.74 -20.82 18.54
N TYR A 173 -16.17 -20.08 17.52
CA TYR A 173 -16.55 -18.67 17.62
C TYR A 173 -18.01 -18.48 17.25
N ILE A 174 -18.73 -17.72 18.08
CA ILE A 174 -20.10 -17.28 17.83
C ILE A 174 -20.09 -15.77 17.63
N LEU A 175 -20.56 -15.33 16.46
CA LEU A 175 -20.57 -13.94 16.02
C LEU A 175 -22.00 -13.41 16.00
N HIS A 176 -22.18 -12.25 16.61
CA HIS A 176 -23.41 -11.48 16.60
C HIS A 176 -23.19 -10.15 15.87
N ASN A 177 -23.70 -10.04 14.65
CA ASN A 177 -23.72 -8.82 13.87
C ASN A 177 -24.55 -7.71 14.57
N ASN A 178 -24.17 -6.45 14.35
CA ASN A 178 -24.89 -5.31 14.90
C ASN A 178 -26.31 -5.21 14.29
N GLU A 179 -27.32 -5.26 15.14
CA GLU A 179 -28.75 -5.24 14.75
C GLU A 179 -29.29 -3.84 14.43
N ILE A 180 -28.57 -2.79 14.82
CA ILE A 180 -29.05 -1.41 14.73
C ILE A 180 -28.60 -0.76 13.41
N PHE A 181 -27.34 -0.94 13.01
CA PHE A 181 -26.79 -0.33 11.79
C PHE A 181 -25.88 -1.27 11.00
N ARG A 182 -25.82 -1.04 9.69
CA ARG A 182 -25.04 -1.75 8.67
C ARG A 182 -23.62 -1.24 8.56
N ASN A 183 -23.44 0.06 8.77
CA ASN A 183 -22.18 0.75 8.62
C ASN A 183 -22.20 2.07 9.39
N ILE A 184 -21.03 2.50 9.84
CA ILE A 184 -20.81 3.86 10.31
C ILE A 184 -19.53 4.37 9.67
N ASP A 185 -19.64 5.51 8.99
CA ASP A 185 -18.52 6.23 8.39
C ASP A 185 -18.23 7.49 9.19
N PHE A 186 -16.96 7.81 9.41
CA PHE A 186 -16.53 8.96 10.19
C PHE A 186 -15.64 9.89 9.37
N ARG A 187 -15.81 11.20 9.55
CA ARG A 187 -14.92 12.24 9.02
C ARG A 187 -14.75 13.33 10.07
N VAL A 188 -13.52 13.75 10.32
CA VAL A 188 -13.27 14.93 11.16
C VAL A 188 -13.37 16.21 10.30
N SER A 189 -13.85 17.29 10.90
CA SER A 189 -13.85 18.64 10.34
C SER A 189 -13.16 19.57 11.33
N GLU A 190 -12.33 20.48 10.82
CA GLU A 190 -11.71 21.55 11.62
C GLU A 190 -12.63 22.78 11.71
N LYS A 191 -13.45 23.01 10.67
CA LYS A 191 -14.29 24.21 10.51
C LYS A 191 -15.67 23.83 9.92
N PRO A 192 -16.71 23.66 10.74
CA PRO A 192 -16.70 23.72 12.21
C PRO A 192 -15.96 22.53 12.84
N ASN A 193 -15.31 22.75 13.98
CA ASN A 193 -14.56 21.70 14.67
C ASN A 193 -15.49 20.60 15.18
N GLY A 194 -15.34 19.38 14.67
CA GLY A 194 -16.19 18.28 15.07
C GLY A 194 -16.01 17.02 14.26
N LEU A 195 -16.87 16.04 14.55
CA LEU A 195 -16.93 14.74 13.91
C LEU A 195 -18.23 14.62 13.12
N HIS A 196 -18.12 14.46 11.80
CA HIS A 196 -19.21 14.00 10.96
C HIS A 196 -19.29 12.47 11.05
N MET A 197 -20.45 11.99 11.41
CA MET A 197 -20.78 10.58 11.48
C MET A 197 -21.94 10.31 10.52
N GLN A 198 -21.72 9.39 9.58
CA GLN A 198 -22.75 8.90 8.68
C GLN A 198 -23.12 7.47 9.05
N MET A 199 -24.37 7.28 9.47
CA MET A 199 -24.91 5.99 9.89
C MET A 199 -25.83 5.41 8.83
N LYS A 200 -25.67 4.12 8.54
CA LYS A 200 -26.60 3.36 7.69
C LYS A 200 -27.41 2.41 8.57
N PHE A 201 -28.58 2.81 9.01
CA PHE A 201 -29.43 2.02 9.92
C PHE A 201 -29.99 0.75 9.25
N ARG A 202 -30.19 -0.29 10.06
CA ARG A 202 -30.95 -1.51 9.69
C ARG A 202 -32.41 -1.36 10.07
N LYS A 203 -32.64 -0.93 11.31
CA LYS A 203 -33.99 -0.68 11.83
C LYS A 203 -34.45 0.71 11.35
N PRO A 204 -35.71 0.86 10.92
CA PRO A 204 -36.23 2.13 10.43
C PRO A 204 -36.32 3.20 11.52
N TYR A 205 -36.26 2.81 12.81
CA TYR A 205 -36.41 3.73 13.93
C TYR A 205 -35.45 3.39 15.07
N VAL A 206 -34.55 4.33 15.34
CA VAL A 206 -33.80 4.45 16.60
C VAL A 206 -33.86 5.92 16.97
N ASP A 207 -34.38 6.24 18.15
CA ASP A 207 -34.55 7.64 18.57
C ASP A 207 -33.20 8.32 18.80
N SER A 208 -32.40 7.71 19.65
CA SER A 208 -31.13 8.27 20.07
C SER A 208 -30.16 7.18 20.49
N LEU A 209 -28.87 7.51 20.42
CA LEU A 209 -27.80 6.70 20.97
C LEU A 209 -26.88 7.59 21.82
N LYS A 210 -26.22 6.99 22.80
CA LYS A 210 -25.17 7.67 23.58
C LYS A 210 -23.84 7.43 22.88
N VAL A 211 -23.06 8.48 22.65
CA VAL A 211 -21.74 8.41 22.03
C VAL A 211 -20.73 9.00 22.99
N ARG A 212 -19.67 8.24 23.24
CA ARG A 212 -18.50 8.70 23.97
C ARG A 212 -17.35 8.87 23.02
N ILE A 213 -16.74 10.04 23.02
CA ILE A 213 -15.59 10.38 22.19
C ILE A 213 -14.40 10.70 23.08
N THR A 214 -13.34 9.91 22.94
CA THR A 214 -12.03 10.15 23.55
C THR A 214 -11.14 10.82 22.50
N GLN A 215 -10.61 12.01 22.78
CA GLN A 215 -9.70 12.69 21.86
C GLN A 215 -8.25 12.50 22.32
N TYR A 216 -7.36 12.21 21.37
CA TYR A 216 -5.94 12.01 21.65
C TYR A 216 -5.08 13.11 21.05
N ASP A 217 -3.91 13.36 21.65
CA ASP A 217 -2.87 14.19 21.04
C ASP A 217 -2.01 13.36 20.05
N ASN A 218 -0.99 14.02 19.48
CA ASN A 218 -0.08 13.35 18.54
C ASN A 218 0.78 12.26 19.18
N GLU A 219 0.92 12.26 20.51
CA GLU A 219 1.67 11.28 21.30
C GLU A 219 0.75 10.16 21.85
N SER A 220 -0.52 10.13 21.41
CA SER A 220 -1.55 9.19 21.88
C SER A 220 -1.96 9.37 23.35
N ASN A 221 -1.66 10.51 23.98
CA ASN A 221 -2.21 10.84 25.29
C ASN A 221 -3.65 11.32 25.15
N ILE A 222 -4.49 11.04 26.14
CA ILE A 222 -5.88 11.48 26.16
C ILE A 222 -5.92 12.98 26.47
N ILE A 223 -6.45 13.79 25.55
CA ILE A 223 -6.74 15.21 25.75
C ILE A 223 -8.03 15.37 26.56
N THR A 224 -9.07 14.65 26.14
CA THR A 224 -10.40 14.74 26.76
C THR A 224 -11.24 13.52 26.41
N GLU A 225 -12.28 13.27 27.21
CA GLU A 225 -13.34 12.31 26.93
C GLU A 225 -14.68 13.01 27.12
N THR A 226 -15.55 12.94 26.12
CA THR A 226 -16.84 13.64 26.09
C THR A 226 -17.97 12.65 25.80
N ASP A 227 -19.07 12.79 26.54
CA ASP A 227 -20.31 12.06 26.28
C ASP A 227 -21.32 12.98 25.61
N THR A 228 -21.99 12.47 24.58
CA THR A 228 -23.07 13.17 23.88
C THR A 228 -24.21 12.20 23.55
N VAL A 229 -25.40 12.75 23.33
CA VAL A 229 -26.55 12.00 22.82
C VAL A 229 -26.78 12.45 21.39
N ILE A 230 -26.80 11.49 20.47
CA ILE A 230 -27.05 11.76 19.06
C ILE A 230 -28.50 11.47 18.71
N ASP A 231 -29.08 12.31 17.87
CA ASP A 231 -30.39 12.09 17.26
C ASP A 231 -30.24 11.17 16.03
N CYS A 232 -30.80 9.98 16.12
CA CYS A 232 -30.69 8.96 15.09
C CYS A 232 -31.78 9.05 14.01
N ARG A 233 -32.65 10.08 14.05
CA ARG A 233 -33.59 10.39 12.96
C ARG A 233 -32.89 10.92 11.70
N SER A 234 -31.67 11.42 11.84
CA SER A 234 -30.79 11.78 10.72
C SER A 234 -29.71 10.73 10.52
N ALA A 235 -29.48 10.35 9.27
CA ALA A 235 -28.35 9.49 8.89
C ALA A 235 -27.00 10.23 8.98
N ASN A 236 -27.00 11.57 8.90
CA ASN A 236 -25.80 12.40 8.97
C ASN A 236 -25.84 13.23 10.25
N ILE A 237 -24.88 12.99 11.13
CA ILE A 237 -24.82 13.57 12.47
C ILE A 237 -23.50 14.31 12.61
N PHE A 238 -23.55 15.54 13.11
CA PHE A 238 -22.37 16.32 13.44
C PHE A 238 -22.24 16.39 14.96
N ILE A 239 -21.09 15.98 15.47
CA ILE A 239 -20.76 16.02 16.90
C ILE A 239 -19.68 17.09 17.10
N PRO A 240 -19.99 18.23 17.75
CA PRO A 240 -18.98 19.23 18.03
C PRO A 240 -17.93 18.66 18.99
N LEU A 241 -16.66 18.94 18.70
CA LEU A 241 -15.54 18.52 19.54
C LEU A 241 -14.94 19.75 20.25
N PRO A 242 -14.51 19.62 21.52
CA PRO A 242 -13.86 20.73 22.23
C PRO A 242 -12.46 21.04 21.68
N PHE A 243 -11.76 20.05 21.13
CA PHE A 243 -10.44 20.22 20.50
C PHE A 243 -10.46 19.64 19.09
N PHE A 244 -9.61 20.13 18.19
CA PHE A 244 -9.37 19.45 16.92
C PHE A 244 -8.38 18.31 17.16
N SER A 245 -8.76 17.10 16.78
CA SER A 245 -7.86 15.95 16.85
C SER A 245 -8.07 15.02 15.65
N LEU A 246 -6.95 14.60 15.07
CA LEU A 246 -6.89 13.56 14.04
C LEU A 246 -6.96 12.15 14.63
N GLN A 247 -7.00 12.03 15.95
CA GLN A 247 -7.03 10.76 16.67
C GLN A 247 -8.20 10.75 17.64
N VAL A 248 -9.20 9.91 17.37
CA VAL A 248 -10.36 9.78 18.26
C VAL A 248 -10.68 8.33 18.57
N GLY A 249 -11.03 8.05 19.81
CA GLY A 249 -11.71 6.82 20.22
C GLY A 249 -13.20 7.11 20.27
N ILE A 250 -14.02 6.18 19.78
CA ILE A 250 -15.47 6.34 19.73
C ILE A 250 -16.10 5.08 20.30
N LYS A 251 -17.01 5.26 21.24
CA LYS A 251 -17.86 4.20 21.80
C LYS A 251 -19.31 4.62 21.64
N ILE A 252 -20.15 3.72 21.17
CA ILE A 252 -21.58 3.96 20.98
C ILE A 252 -22.34 2.98 21.87
N PHE A 253 -23.28 3.51 22.62
CA PHE A 253 -24.13 2.78 23.55
C PHE A 253 -25.60 2.91 23.17
N ASN A 254 -26.37 1.87 23.44
CA ASN A 254 -27.84 1.95 23.37
C ASN A 254 -28.40 2.71 24.59
N ASN A 255 -29.73 2.86 24.62
CA ASN A 255 -30.41 3.57 25.71
C ASN A 255 -30.27 2.87 27.07
N ASP A 256 -30.11 1.55 27.07
CA ASP A 256 -29.87 0.73 28.27
C ASP A 256 -28.43 0.88 28.80
N GLY A 257 -27.57 1.64 28.12
CA GLY A 257 -26.17 1.83 28.50
C GLY A 257 -25.24 0.69 28.08
N GLU A 258 -25.72 -0.27 27.28
CA GLU A 258 -24.89 -1.32 26.72
C GLU A 258 -24.03 -0.77 25.59
N LEU A 259 -22.74 -1.10 25.59
CA LEU A 259 -21.87 -0.84 24.45
C LEU A 259 -22.35 -1.66 23.25
N ILE A 260 -22.57 -1.00 22.10
CA ILE A 260 -23.07 -1.64 20.87
C ILE A 260 -22.09 -1.50 19.70
N TRP A 261 -21.14 -0.58 19.77
CA TRP A 261 -20.07 -0.41 18.81
C TRP A 261 -18.92 0.37 19.43
N MET A 262 -17.70 0.05 19.02
CA MET A 262 -16.51 0.76 19.46
C MET A 262 -15.46 0.76 18.37
N ASN A 263 -14.77 1.87 18.25
CA ASN A 263 -13.45 1.94 17.67
C ASN A 263 -12.53 2.67 18.64
N LYS A 264 -11.55 1.98 19.22
CA LYS A 264 -10.72 2.55 20.30
C LYS A 264 -9.84 3.69 19.81
N ARG A 265 -9.44 3.65 18.55
CA ARG A 265 -8.54 4.62 17.96
C ARG A 265 -8.83 4.69 16.46
N VAL A 266 -9.26 5.85 16.00
CA VAL A 266 -9.44 6.19 14.60
C VAL A 266 -8.44 7.27 14.30
N PHE A 267 -7.52 6.97 13.39
CA PHE A 267 -6.64 7.97 12.80
C PHE A 267 -7.30 8.53 11.55
N PHE A 268 -7.74 9.78 11.62
CA PHE A 268 -8.12 10.52 10.45
C PHE A 268 -6.85 11.00 9.76
N LEU A 269 -6.69 10.63 8.49
CA LEU A 269 -5.79 11.35 7.60
C LEU A 269 -6.31 12.78 7.54
N GLY A 270 -5.58 13.71 8.16
CA GLY A 270 -5.87 15.13 8.11
C GLY A 270 -5.78 15.60 6.67
N LYS A 271 -6.87 15.44 5.91
CA LYS A 271 -7.13 16.34 4.82
C LYS A 271 -7.66 17.61 5.47
N GLU A 272 -6.77 18.55 5.77
CA GLU A 272 -7.17 19.94 5.75
C GLU A 272 -7.89 20.14 4.41
N PHE A 273 -9.21 20.26 4.42
CA PHE A 273 -9.89 20.97 3.34
C PHE A 273 -9.59 22.45 3.58
N SER A 274 -8.35 22.84 3.31
CA SER A 274 -8.10 24.18 2.81
C SER A 274 -9.00 24.31 1.58
N TYR A 275 -9.78 25.39 1.49
CA TYR A 275 -10.23 25.85 0.18
C TYR A 275 -8.96 26.30 -0.56
N GLU A 276 -8.20 25.31 -1.04
CA GLU A 276 -7.15 25.50 -2.02
C GLU A 276 -7.88 25.91 -3.30
N THR A 277 -7.76 27.17 -3.67
CA THR A 277 -8.03 27.58 -5.04
C THR A 277 -7.01 26.87 -5.93
N PHE A 278 -7.38 25.69 -6.41
CA PHE A 278 -6.66 24.96 -7.43
C PHE A 278 -6.79 25.76 -8.73
N SER A 279 -5.67 26.31 -9.21
CA SER A 279 -5.61 26.71 -10.61
C SER A 279 -5.05 25.53 -11.40
N SER A 280 -5.92 24.90 -12.19
CA SER A 280 -5.50 23.96 -13.21
C SER A 280 -5.07 24.75 -14.45
N LYS A 281 -3.84 24.53 -14.91
CA LYS A 281 -3.34 25.06 -16.17
C LYS A 281 -3.11 23.90 -17.13
N GLU A 282 -3.77 23.93 -18.28
CA GLU A 282 -3.39 23.06 -19.38
C GLU A 282 -2.13 23.63 -20.04
N ILE A 283 -1.11 22.79 -20.16
CA ILE A 283 0.13 23.14 -20.84
C ILE A 283 0.32 22.21 -22.02
N GLU A 284 0.39 22.78 -23.21
CA GLU A 284 0.80 22.07 -24.40
C GLU A 284 2.33 21.98 -24.46
N LEU A 285 2.85 20.75 -24.44
CA LEU A 285 4.26 20.42 -24.53
C LEU A 285 4.53 19.64 -25.82
N GLU A 286 5.55 20.04 -26.57
CA GLU A 286 6.02 19.25 -27.72
C GLU A 286 6.98 18.16 -27.23
N LYS A 287 6.69 16.90 -27.56
CA LYS A 287 7.55 15.74 -27.33
C LYS A 287 8.13 15.24 -28.65
N SER A 288 9.40 14.83 -28.64
CA SER A 288 10.02 14.14 -29.78
C SER A 288 9.61 12.65 -29.82
N GLU A 289 9.12 12.19 -30.96
CA GLU A 289 8.83 10.78 -31.23
C GLU A 289 10.07 10.06 -31.77
N SER A 290 10.05 8.72 -31.78
CA SER A 290 11.17 7.87 -32.17
C SER A 290 11.63 8.04 -33.63
N ASP A 291 10.79 8.62 -34.48
CA ASP A 291 11.08 8.93 -35.88
C ASP A 291 11.60 10.38 -36.10
N GLY A 292 11.79 11.14 -35.00
CA GLY A 292 12.20 12.54 -35.04
C GLY A 292 11.07 13.55 -35.27
N SER A 293 9.83 13.08 -35.45
CA SER A 293 8.65 13.96 -35.51
C SER A 293 8.32 14.54 -34.13
N LYS A 294 7.58 15.66 -34.12
CA LYS A 294 7.14 16.33 -32.89
C LYS A 294 5.65 16.10 -32.68
N ARG A 295 5.27 15.66 -31.49
CA ARG A 295 3.87 15.49 -31.08
C ARG A 295 3.55 16.44 -29.95
N THR A 296 2.49 17.24 -30.12
CA THR A 296 1.96 18.08 -29.04
C THR A 296 1.17 17.21 -28.07
N VAL A 297 1.48 17.34 -26.78
CA VAL A 297 0.80 16.67 -25.68
C VAL A 297 0.28 17.73 -24.72
N THR A 298 -1.03 17.73 -24.49
CA THR A 298 -1.65 18.57 -23.47
C THR A 298 -1.53 17.88 -22.13
N VAL A 299 -0.89 18.54 -21.16
CA VAL A 299 -0.76 18.06 -19.79
C VAL A 299 -1.51 19.01 -18.86
N THR A 300 -2.45 18.46 -18.09
CA THR A 300 -3.12 19.20 -17.03
C THR A 300 -2.19 19.29 -15.83
N LYS A 301 -1.97 20.52 -15.36
CA LYS A 301 -1.03 20.82 -14.29
C LYS A 301 -1.73 21.61 -13.20
N ILE A 302 -1.42 21.29 -11.94
CA ILE A 302 -2.09 21.89 -10.78
C ILE A 302 -1.11 22.82 -10.05
N ALA A 303 -1.52 24.05 -9.77
CA ALA A 303 -0.79 25.01 -8.93
C ALA A 303 -1.54 25.31 -7.63
N LEU A 304 -0.80 25.39 -6.52
CA LEU A 304 -1.31 25.63 -5.18
C LEU A 304 -1.03 27.08 -4.76
N ASN A 305 -2.07 27.90 -4.66
CA ASN A 305 -1.96 29.26 -4.13
C ASN A 305 -2.26 29.27 -2.62
N GLY A 306 -1.24 29.13 -1.77
CA GLY A 306 -1.37 29.27 -0.31
C GLY A 306 -0.04 29.16 0.45
N LYS A 307 0.13 29.94 1.53
CA LYS A 307 1.32 29.86 2.41
C LYS A 307 1.24 28.59 3.28
N LYS A 308 2.15 27.64 3.05
CA LYS A 308 2.28 26.40 3.85
C LYS A 308 2.77 26.69 5.27
N ARG A 309 2.16 26.03 6.27
CA ARG A 309 2.69 25.91 7.64
C ARG A 309 3.04 24.44 7.89
N ARG A 310 4.31 24.17 8.20
CA ARG A 310 4.85 22.82 8.46
C ARG A 310 4.38 22.26 9.82
N LYS A 311 4.10 20.95 9.86
CA LYS A 311 4.58 20.03 10.91
C LYS A 311 4.64 18.60 10.35
N SER A 312 5.82 17.99 10.44
CA SER A 312 6.08 16.57 10.20
C SER A 312 5.78 15.76 11.47
N ASN A 313 5.46 14.47 11.30
CA ASN A 313 5.82 13.44 12.27
C ASN A 313 5.91 12.07 11.57
N LYS A 314 7.01 11.38 11.84
CA LYS A 314 7.38 10.06 11.31
C LYS A 314 7.53 9.10 12.48
N LYS A 315 7.00 7.87 12.35
CA LYS A 315 7.68 6.58 12.63
C LYS A 315 6.67 5.43 12.72
N LEU A 316 6.95 4.32 12.03
CA LEU A 316 6.58 2.97 12.46
C LEU A 316 7.74 2.01 12.10
N LYS A 317 8.02 1.10 13.03
CA LYS A 317 9.00 0.00 13.14
C LYS A 317 8.31 -1.01 14.10
N ASP A 318 8.36 -2.33 14.02
CA ASP A 318 9.16 -3.33 13.27
C ASP A 318 8.39 -4.70 13.34
N ASN A 319 8.29 -5.40 12.20
CA ASN A 319 8.22 -6.85 11.83
C ASN A 319 8.07 -8.00 12.91
N LEU A 320 7.49 -9.18 12.63
CA LEU A 320 8.04 -10.41 11.94
C LEU A 320 7.05 -11.62 12.15
N ALA A 321 7.00 -12.77 11.46
CA ALA A 321 7.62 -13.28 10.22
C ALA A 321 6.95 -14.60 9.72
N ASP A 322 7.20 -14.90 8.43
CA ASP A 322 7.35 -16.23 7.75
C ASP A 322 6.38 -16.71 6.64
N ASP A 323 5.15 -16.22 6.47
CA ASP A 323 4.40 -16.32 5.18
C ASP A 323 4.53 -15.03 4.33
N GLU A 324 5.44 -14.16 4.78
CA GLU A 324 5.64 -12.78 4.36
C GLU A 324 6.09 -12.65 2.90
N SER A 325 6.87 -13.54 2.28
CA SER A 325 7.60 -13.18 1.04
C SER A 325 6.73 -12.76 -0.17
N ARG A 326 5.52 -13.32 -0.32
CA ARG A 326 4.59 -12.94 -1.41
C ARG A 326 3.71 -11.74 -1.04
N CYS A 327 3.17 -11.73 0.18
CA CYS A 327 2.35 -10.63 0.69
C CYS A 327 3.20 -9.36 0.91
N LEU A 328 4.45 -9.51 1.35
CA LEU A 328 5.47 -8.48 1.48
C LEU A 328 5.91 -7.97 0.12
N ALA A 329 6.03 -8.79 -0.93
CA ALA A 329 6.27 -8.27 -2.28
C ALA A 329 5.10 -7.40 -2.77
N GLU A 330 3.85 -7.84 -2.57
CA GLU A 330 2.64 -7.08 -2.94
C GLU A 330 2.43 -5.83 -2.08
N LEU A 331 2.75 -5.89 -0.78
CA LEU A 331 2.70 -4.77 0.15
C LEU A 331 3.86 -3.81 -0.08
N ASN A 332 5.07 -4.29 -0.34
CA ASN A 332 6.22 -3.48 -0.74
C ASN A 332 5.96 -2.79 -2.07
N GLU A 333 5.29 -3.45 -3.01
CA GLU A 333 4.83 -2.82 -4.25
C GLU A 333 3.78 -1.73 -3.94
N LYS A 334 2.75 -2.04 -3.14
CA LYS A 334 1.68 -1.12 -2.77
C LYS A 334 2.15 0.10 -1.96
N HIS A 335 3.14 -0.08 -1.08
CA HIS A 335 3.72 0.95 -0.23
C HIS A 335 5.00 1.56 -0.82
N MET A 336 5.35 1.17 -2.05
CA MET A 336 6.55 1.62 -2.78
C MET A 336 7.85 1.38 -2.01
N GLU A 337 7.92 0.33 -1.19
CA GLU A 337 9.10 0.00 -0.38
C GLU A 337 10.12 -0.83 -1.14
N PHE A 338 9.66 -1.74 -1.98
CA PHE A 338 10.49 -2.53 -2.87
C PHE A 338 9.67 -3.02 -4.06
N VAL A 339 10.16 -2.76 -5.27
CA VAL A 339 9.52 -3.17 -6.52
C VAL A 339 10.58 -3.80 -7.41
N PHE A 340 10.33 -4.98 -7.95
CA PHE A 340 11.25 -5.66 -8.86
C PHE A 340 10.64 -5.86 -10.24
N PHE A 341 11.40 -5.51 -11.27
CA PHE A 341 11.04 -5.69 -12.68
C PHE A 341 11.93 -6.78 -13.27
N SER A 342 11.32 -7.85 -13.80
CA SER A 342 12.04 -8.98 -14.37
C SER A 342 12.67 -8.63 -15.73
N ALA A 343 13.71 -9.36 -16.14
CA ALA A 343 14.34 -9.26 -17.46
C ALA A 343 13.68 -10.19 -18.50
N ASP A 344 12.42 -10.59 -18.31
CA ASP A 344 11.76 -11.50 -19.25
C ASP A 344 11.53 -10.80 -20.59
N THR A 345 12.26 -11.25 -21.61
CA THR A 345 12.24 -10.69 -22.95
C THR A 345 10.85 -10.74 -23.60
N ASN A 346 9.98 -11.66 -23.15
CA ASN A 346 8.61 -11.78 -23.64
C ASN A 346 7.65 -10.76 -23.01
N GLN A 347 8.01 -10.16 -21.87
CA GLN A 347 7.21 -9.16 -21.13
C GLN A 347 7.87 -7.78 -21.10
N ASN A 348 8.91 -7.55 -21.89
CA ASN A 348 9.69 -6.31 -21.90
C ASN A 348 8.85 -5.05 -22.12
N LYS A 349 7.74 -5.10 -22.85
CA LYS A 349 6.87 -3.93 -23.05
C LYS A 349 6.06 -3.60 -21.79
N GLU A 350 5.41 -4.62 -21.20
CA GLU A 350 4.63 -4.48 -19.96
C GLU A 350 5.51 -4.08 -18.78
N ASN A 351 6.73 -4.65 -18.67
CA ASN A 351 7.68 -4.28 -17.62
C ASN A 351 8.14 -2.82 -17.73
N LYS A 352 8.35 -2.30 -18.94
CA LYS A 352 8.68 -0.87 -19.15
C LYS A 352 7.51 0.05 -18.80
N GLU A 353 6.29 -0.35 -19.14
CA GLU A 353 5.08 0.42 -18.81
C GLU A 353 4.85 0.43 -17.30
N LYS A 354 4.88 -0.74 -16.63
CA LYS A 354 4.79 -0.86 -15.17
C LYS A 354 5.90 -0.04 -14.49
N ALA A 355 7.16 -0.19 -14.91
CA ALA A 355 8.28 0.56 -14.34
C ALA A 355 8.11 2.08 -14.48
N ARG A 356 7.56 2.53 -15.61
CA ARG A 356 7.24 3.95 -15.82
C ARG A 356 6.13 4.42 -14.89
N GLU A 357 5.05 3.67 -14.76
CA GLU A 357 3.93 4.02 -13.87
C GLU A 357 4.40 4.18 -12.41
N TYR A 358 5.25 3.28 -11.94
CA TYR A 358 5.82 3.35 -10.60
C TYR A 358 6.68 4.60 -10.38
N VAL A 359 7.58 4.93 -11.32
CA VAL A 359 8.39 6.16 -11.23
C VAL A 359 7.48 7.40 -11.29
N MET A 360 6.45 7.41 -12.14
CA MET A 360 5.48 8.49 -12.21
C MET A 360 4.69 8.67 -10.90
N GLN A 361 4.27 7.57 -10.29
CA GLN A 361 3.59 7.58 -9.00
C GLN A 361 4.48 8.16 -7.89
N LEU A 362 5.77 7.81 -7.88
CA LEU A 362 6.74 8.44 -6.97
C LEU A 362 6.77 9.96 -7.21
N LEU A 363 7.07 10.39 -8.44
CA LEU A 363 7.24 11.81 -8.76
C LEU A 363 5.97 12.64 -8.48
N ASN A 364 4.77 12.10 -8.72
CA ASN A 364 3.51 12.78 -8.43
C ASN A 364 3.20 12.87 -6.91
N SER A 365 3.83 12.04 -6.09
CA SER A 365 3.73 12.18 -4.63
C SER A 365 4.45 13.43 -4.09
N ALA A 366 5.36 14.02 -4.86
CA ALA A 366 6.14 15.19 -4.45
C ALA A 366 5.27 16.40 -4.12
N GLU A 367 5.56 17.09 -3.03
CA GLU A 367 4.84 18.29 -2.58
C GLU A 367 5.68 19.55 -2.60
N ASN A 368 6.99 19.45 -2.40
CA ASN A 368 7.89 20.59 -2.33
C ASN A 368 9.13 20.40 -3.20
N GLU A 369 9.80 19.25 -3.07
CA GLU A 369 11.03 19.00 -3.82
C GLU A 369 11.18 17.54 -4.27
N CYS A 370 11.86 17.39 -5.41
CA CYS A 370 12.29 16.13 -5.95
C CYS A 370 13.78 16.24 -6.34
N LEU A 371 14.62 15.43 -5.72
CA LEU A 371 16.06 15.34 -6.01
C LEU A 371 16.31 14.03 -6.76
N ILE A 372 16.87 14.11 -7.95
CA ILE A 372 17.15 12.94 -8.80
C ILE A 372 18.65 12.88 -9.01
N CYS A 373 19.29 11.81 -8.56
CA CYS A 373 20.66 11.48 -8.89
C CYS A 373 20.63 10.30 -9.86
N ASP A 374 20.99 10.53 -11.12
CA ASP A 374 21.19 9.47 -12.08
C ASP A 374 22.30 9.90 -13.06
N PRO A 375 23.47 9.23 -13.02
CA PRO A 375 24.63 9.64 -13.81
C PRO A 375 24.36 9.64 -15.33
N TYR A 376 23.33 8.92 -15.78
CA TYR A 376 22.98 8.74 -17.18
C TYR A 376 21.69 9.49 -17.59
N PHE A 377 21.19 10.36 -16.71
CA PHE A 377 19.98 11.16 -16.97
C PHE A 377 20.17 12.09 -18.16
N LYS A 378 19.30 11.96 -19.15
CA LYS A 378 19.34 12.70 -20.42
C LYS A 378 17.98 13.30 -20.79
N LYS A 379 17.93 14.01 -21.93
CA LYS A 379 16.73 14.70 -22.43
C LYS A 379 15.49 13.78 -22.43
N GLU A 380 15.63 12.56 -22.92
CA GLU A 380 14.50 11.64 -23.06
C GLU A 380 13.89 11.27 -21.70
N ASP A 381 14.70 11.21 -20.63
CA ASP A 381 14.21 10.96 -19.26
C ASP A 381 13.40 12.15 -18.74
N PHE A 382 13.89 13.35 -19.02
CA PHE A 382 13.19 14.58 -18.66
C PHE A 382 11.80 14.66 -19.31
N GLU A 383 11.72 14.43 -20.62
CA GLU A 383 10.46 14.42 -21.36
C GLU A 383 9.54 13.27 -20.94
N LYS A 384 10.11 12.12 -20.56
CA LYS A 384 9.34 10.93 -20.18
C LYS A 384 8.71 11.03 -18.80
N TYR A 385 9.38 11.70 -17.85
CA TYR A 385 8.98 11.72 -16.44
C TYR A 385 8.60 13.12 -15.95
N ILE A 386 9.49 14.11 -16.10
CA ILE A 386 9.30 15.44 -15.50
C ILE A 386 8.16 16.21 -16.19
N PHE A 387 8.01 16.07 -17.50
CA PHE A 387 6.90 16.70 -18.24
C PHE A 387 5.52 16.27 -17.72
N PHE A 388 5.39 15.06 -17.19
CA PHE A 388 4.12 14.49 -16.76
C PHE A 388 3.86 14.63 -15.26
N MET A 389 4.75 15.27 -14.50
CA MET A 389 4.52 15.54 -13.07
C MET A 389 3.29 16.43 -12.88
N GLU A 390 2.32 16.03 -12.05
CA GLU A 390 1.03 16.74 -11.94
C GLU A 390 1.16 18.16 -11.33
N LYS A 391 2.06 18.32 -10.37
CA LYS A 391 2.20 19.56 -9.59
C LYS A 391 3.26 20.49 -10.19
N LEU A 392 2.93 21.77 -10.33
CA LEU A 392 3.84 22.79 -10.90
C LEU A 392 4.76 23.44 -9.88
N ASP A 393 4.49 23.31 -8.59
CA ASP A 393 5.23 23.98 -7.51
C ASP A 393 6.39 23.15 -6.95
N VAL A 394 6.60 21.93 -7.46
CA VAL A 394 7.66 21.03 -7.01
C VAL A 394 8.99 21.47 -7.62
N LYS A 395 9.98 21.75 -6.76
CA LYS A 395 11.35 22.03 -7.19
C LYS A 395 12.06 20.72 -7.54
N VAL A 396 12.41 20.55 -8.81
CA VAL A 396 13.13 19.37 -9.34
C VAL A 396 14.61 19.70 -9.50
N ARG A 397 15.48 18.97 -8.82
CA ARG A 397 16.94 19.11 -8.92
C ARG A 397 17.56 17.80 -9.39
N ILE A 398 18.31 17.84 -10.48
CA ILE A 398 18.85 16.65 -11.14
C ILE A 398 20.38 16.71 -11.15
N ILE A 399 21.05 15.64 -10.70
CA ILE A 399 22.49 15.45 -10.85
C ILE A 399 22.73 14.33 -11.86
N ASN A 400 23.47 14.65 -12.92
CA ASN A 400 23.97 13.67 -13.90
C ASN A 400 25.51 13.72 -14.00
N SER A 401 26.10 12.98 -14.95
CA SER A 401 27.55 12.92 -15.15
C SER A 401 27.96 13.07 -16.60
N GLU A 402 28.76 14.11 -16.89
CA GLU A 402 29.33 14.38 -18.21
C GLU A 402 30.14 13.17 -18.71
N LYS A 403 30.97 12.60 -17.82
CA LYS A 403 31.87 11.48 -18.15
C LYS A 403 31.09 10.23 -18.57
N GLN A 404 30.00 9.92 -17.89
CA GLN A 404 29.24 8.69 -18.13
C GLN A 404 28.31 8.81 -19.34
N LEU A 405 27.76 10.00 -19.61
CA LEU A 405 27.02 10.29 -20.84
C LEU A 405 27.94 10.28 -22.08
N GLY A 406 29.18 10.80 -21.95
CA GLY A 406 30.16 10.82 -23.04
C GLY A 406 30.58 9.43 -23.53
N ASN A 407 30.60 8.42 -22.66
CA ASN A 407 31.02 7.06 -22.99
C ASN A 407 29.96 6.23 -23.75
N ILE A 408 28.70 6.68 -23.81
CA ILE A 408 27.59 5.97 -24.49
C ILE A 408 27.53 6.31 -25.98
N SER A 409 28.33 7.27 -26.44
CA SER A 409 28.04 8.00 -27.67
C SER A 409 29.04 7.69 -28.79
N ALA A 410 28.51 7.34 -29.97
CA ALA A 410 29.24 7.42 -31.23
C ALA A 410 29.62 8.89 -31.53
N PRO A 411 30.74 9.16 -32.23
CA PRO A 411 31.31 10.50 -32.39
C PRO A 411 30.45 11.56 -33.09
N ASP A 412 29.25 11.22 -33.59
CA ASP A 412 28.34 12.11 -34.32
C ASP A 412 27.07 12.51 -33.51
N SER A 413 26.97 12.17 -32.21
CA SER A 413 25.83 12.64 -31.40
C SER A 413 26.02 14.09 -30.93
N GLU A 414 25.16 14.97 -31.42
CA GLU A 414 24.87 16.30 -30.88
C GLU A 414 24.79 16.28 -29.33
N ASP A 415 25.44 17.24 -28.68
CA ASP A 415 25.78 17.22 -27.23
C ASP A 415 24.54 16.99 -26.34
N TYR A 416 24.45 15.83 -25.68
CA TYR A 416 23.30 15.45 -24.85
C TYR A 416 23.03 16.45 -23.72
N LEU A 417 24.07 17.10 -23.19
CA LEU A 417 23.92 18.11 -22.14
C LEU A 417 23.29 19.40 -22.69
N LEU A 418 23.62 19.77 -23.94
CA LEU A 418 22.97 20.90 -24.62
C LEU A 418 21.48 20.60 -24.85
N LYS A 419 21.15 19.42 -25.37
CA LYS A 419 19.76 18.97 -25.59
C LYS A 419 18.94 18.95 -24.30
N LEU A 420 19.54 18.46 -23.21
CA LEU A 420 18.88 18.45 -21.90
C LEU A 420 18.67 19.87 -21.38
N ASN A 421 19.66 20.76 -21.53
CA ASN A 421 19.53 22.16 -21.12
C ASN A 421 18.39 22.87 -21.86
N ASP A 422 18.33 22.70 -23.19
CA ASP A 422 17.28 23.30 -24.01
C ASP A 422 15.89 22.79 -23.62
N CYS A 423 15.77 21.49 -23.30
CA CYS A 423 14.55 20.87 -22.84
C CYS A 423 14.09 21.41 -21.47
N ILE A 424 15.01 21.53 -20.50
CA ILE A 424 14.74 22.11 -19.17
C ILE A 424 14.32 23.56 -19.30
N ASN A 425 15.04 24.34 -20.10
CA ASN A 425 14.73 25.76 -20.33
C ASN A 425 13.39 25.94 -21.04
N TYR A 426 13.08 25.09 -22.02
CA TYR A 426 11.76 25.06 -22.65
C TYR A 426 10.66 24.76 -21.63
N TYR A 427 10.85 23.75 -20.78
CA TYR A 427 9.90 23.38 -19.73
C TYR A 427 9.67 24.53 -18.73
N ASN A 428 10.74 25.10 -18.17
CA ASN A 428 10.66 26.22 -17.22
C ASN A 428 9.95 27.44 -17.83
N ARG A 429 10.21 27.76 -19.11
CA ARG A 429 9.49 28.82 -19.83
C ARG A 429 7.99 28.52 -19.98
N LYS A 430 7.61 27.29 -20.30
CA LYS A 430 6.20 26.87 -20.42
C LYS A 430 5.46 26.89 -19.08
N VAL A 431 6.15 26.48 -18.01
CA VAL A 431 5.66 26.58 -16.63
C VAL A 431 5.56 28.05 -16.19
N GLY A 432 6.46 28.92 -16.67
CA GLY A 432 6.53 30.34 -16.35
C GLY A 432 7.41 30.66 -15.13
N ARG A 433 8.26 29.72 -14.71
CA ARG A 433 9.21 29.83 -13.58
C ARG A 433 10.26 28.73 -13.64
N GLU A 434 11.37 28.95 -12.95
CA GLU A 434 12.46 27.98 -12.82
C GLU A 434 12.12 26.95 -11.74
N VAL A 435 11.56 25.82 -12.17
CA VAL A 435 11.16 24.72 -11.26
C VAL A 435 12.06 23.50 -11.41
N ALA A 436 12.71 23.34 -12.55
CA ALA A 436 13.63 22.23 -12.81
C ALA A 436 15.05 22.76 -13.10
N GLU A 437 16.05 22.14 -12.49
CA GLU A 437 17.46 22.44 -12.73
C GLU A 437 18.27 21.14 -12.79
N CYS A 438 19.31 21.13 -13.63
CA CYS A 438 20.25 20.03 -13.71
C CYS A 438 21.69 20.53 -13.56
N ARG A 439 22.49 19.79 -12.78
CA ARG A 439 23.94 19.95 -12.67
C ARG A 439 24.63 18.68 -13.13
N SER A 440 25.74 18.84 -13.84
CA SER A 440 26.56 17.73 -14.32
C SER A 440 27.85 17.64 -13.53
N LEU A 441 28.15 16.45 -13.01
CA LEU A 441 29.45 16.17 -12.42
C LEU A 441 30.53 16.15 -13.51
N THR A 442 31.62 16.85 -13.24
CA THR A 442 32.75 16.98 -14.14
C THR A 442 33.63 15.72 -14.07
N LYS A 443 34.56 15.58 -15.03
CA LYS A 443 35.30 14.33 -15.31
C LYS A 443 36.07 13.70 -14.14
N ASN A 444 36.30 14.44 -13.06
CA ASN A 444 37.06 13.99 -11.90
C ASN A 444 36.22 13.16 -10.90
N LEU A 445 34.90 13.29 -10.91
CA LEU A 445 34.01 12.58 -10.00
C LEU A 445 33.18 11.53 -10.74
N SER A 446 33.29 10.26 -10.35
CA SER A 446 32.45 9.18 -10.88
C SER A 446 31.46 8.77 -9.82
N ILE A 447 30.17 8.99 -10.09
CA ILE A 447 29.09 8.48 -9.25
C ILE A 447 28.40 7.33 -9.97
N HIS A 448 28.11 6.26 -9.26
CA HIS A 448 27.33 5.13 -9.81
C HIS A 448 25.96 5.01 -9.15
N ASP A 449 25.74 5.77 -8.08
CA ASP A 449 24.54 5.75 -7.29
C ASP A 449 23.39 6.38 -8.07
N ARG A 450 22.22 5.75 -7.96
CA ARG A 450 21.00 6.20 -8.61
C ARG A 450 19.89 6.23 -7.58
N PHE A 451 19.35 7.41 -7.34
CA PHE A 451 18.32 7.58 -6.34
C PHE A 451 17.42 8.76 -6.63
N ILE A 452 16.20 8.70 -6.12
CA ILE A 452 15.23 9.78 -6.10
C ILE A 452 14.90 10.08 -4.64
N ILE A 453 14.97 11.33 -4.24
CA ILE A 453 14.50 11.81 -2.93
C ILE A 453 13.32 12.74 -3.18
N ILE A 454 12.21 12.48 -2.50
CA ILE A 454 10.98 13.27 -2.60
C ILE A 454 10.59 13.68 -1.20
N ASP A 455 10.57 14.99 -0.96
CA ASP A 455 10.30 15.57 0.36
C ASP A 455 11.06 14.83 1.47
N ASP A 456 10.41 14.06 2.34
CA ASP A 456 11.03 13.34 3.47
C ASP A 456 11.22 11.82 3.25
N CYS A 457 11.17 11.38 1.99
CA CYS A 457 11.37 9.99 1.59
C CYS A 457 12.39 9.87 0.45
N GLY A 458 13.01 8.70 0.29
CA GLY A 458 13.92 8.46 -0.82
C GLY A 458 13.93 7.01 -1.27
N TRP A 459 14.37 6.78 -2.50
CA TRP A 459 14.39 5.49 -3.17
C TRP A 459 15.67 5.33 -3.98
N LEU A 460 16.30 4.17 -3.87
CA LEU A 460 17.35 3.70 -4.77
C LEU A 460 16.71 3.10 -6.02
N ILE A 461 17.37 3.29 -7.16
CA ILE A 461 16.93 2.76 -8.45
C ILE A 461 18.04 1.87 -9.02
N GLY A 462 17.72 0.60 -9.28
CA GLY A 462 18.68 -0.43 -9.68
C GLY A 462 19.28 -0.24 -11.08
N SER A 463 18.63 0.54 -11.95
CA SER A 463 19.18 0.94 -13.24
C SER A 463 18.86 2.41 -13.52
N SER A 464 19.55 3.00 -14.50
CA SER A 464 19.26 4.37 -14.94
C SER A 464 17.84 4.45 -15.50
N LEU A 465 17.19 5.61 -15.31
CA LEU A 465 15.83 5.89 -15.75
C LEU A 465 15.62 5.65 -17.26
N ASN A 466 16.68 5.78 -18.04
CA ASN A 466 16.70 5.52 -19.48
C ASN A 466 16.63 4.02 -19.84
N GLU A 467 17.07 3.14 -18.95
CA GLU A 467 17.11 1.68 -19.11
C GLU A 467 16.19 0.97 -18.09
N PHE A 468 15.35 1.73 -17.39
CA PHE A 468 14.51 1.22 -16.31
C PHE A 468 13.36 0.39 -16.89
N GLY A 469 13.28 -0.88 -16.47
CA GLY A 469 12.37 -1.88 -17.06
C GLY A 469 12.87 -2.56 -18.37
N ASN A 470 14.03 -2.17 -18.93
CA ASN A 470 14.64 -2.87 -20.09
C ASN A 470 15.43 -4.12 -19.68
N ARG A 471 15.88 -4.15 -18.42
CA ARG A 471 16.65 -5.21 -17.79
C ARG A 471 16.15 -5.40 -16.37
N ALA A 472 16.56 -6.50 -15.74
CA ALA A 472 16.27 -6.75 -14.34
C ALA A 472 16.68 -5.52 -13.50
N SER A 473 15.70 -4.91 -12.85
CA SER A 473 15.88 -3.64 -12.15
C SER A 473 14.90 -3.55 -10.98
N SER A 474 15.22 -2.71 -9.99
CA SER A 474 14.40 -2.57 -8.79
C SER A 474 14.30 -1.12 -8.34
N ILE A 475 13.23 -0.81 -7.60
CA ILE A 475 13.11 0.40 -6.77
C ILE A 475 13.16 -0.09 -5.33
N CYS A 476 13.96 0.55 -4.48
CA CYS A 476 14.05 0.21 -3.06
C CYS A 476 14.01 1.47 -2.21
N LYS A 477 13.08 1.57 -1.26
CA LYS A 477 12.95 2.71 -0.36
C LYS A 477 14.10 2.77 0.62
N ILE A 478 14.65 3.96 0.79
CA ILE A 478 15.79 4.25 1.65
C ILE A 478 15.28 4.40 3.09
N PRO A 479 15.84 3.64 4.07
CA PRO A 479 15.53 3.83 5.48
C PRO A 479 15.86 5.25 5.94
N GLN A 480 15.07 5.80 6.88
CA GLN A 480 15.20 7.21 7.29
C GLN A 480 16.63 7.58 7.74
N GLY A 481 17.32 6.70 8.47
CA GLY A 481 18.69 6.96 8.93
C GLY A 481 19.71 7.10 7.79
N SER A 482 19.49 6.43 6.65
CA SER A 482 20.34 6.53 5.46
C SER A 482 19.92 7.69 4.55
N LEU A 483 18.65 8.11 4.59
CA LEU A 483 18.13 9.19 3.77
C LEU A 483 18.87 10.51 4.04
N GLU A 484 19.13 10.83 5.30
CA GLU A 484 19.85 12.05 5.69
C GLU A 484 21.26 12.07 5.13
N TYR A 485 21.95 10.92 5.14
CA TYR A 485 23.28 10.77 4.53
C TYR A 485 23.23 10.96 3.00
N MET A 486 22.27 10.33 2.32
CA MET A 486 22.11 10.44 0.87
C MET A 486 21.78 11.87 0.45
N ARG A 487 20.89 12.54 1.19
CA ARG A 487 20.59 13.96 0.99
C ARG A 487 21.82 14.82 1.19
N LYS A 488 22.61 14.58 2.24
CA LYS A 488 23.85 15.32 2.49
C LYS A 488 24.85 15.15 1.34
N ASN A 489 24.98 13.95 0.77
CA ASN A 489 25.82 13.71 -0.39
C ASN A 489 25.28 14.43 -1.64
N PHE A 490 23.98 14.35 -1.89
CA PHE A 490 23.35 15.11 -2.97
C PHE A 490 23.63 16.61 -2.85
N GLU A 491 23.41 17.20 -1.67
CA GLU A 491 23.67 18.62 -1.43
C GLU A 491 25.16 18.95 -1.54
N ARG A 492 26.06 18.06 -1.10
CA ARG A 492 27.50 18.23 -1.28
C ARG A 492 27.84 18.31 -2.77
N TRP A 493 27.35 17.38 -3.58
CA TRP A 493 27.59 17.38 -5.02
C TRP A 493 26.93 18.57 -5.72
N TRP A 494 25.72 18.95 -5.30
CA TRP A 494 24.98 20.08 -5.84
C TRP A 494 25.72 21.40 -5.62
N ASN A 495 26.35 21.55 -4.45
CA ASN A 495 27.05 22.78 -4.06
C ASN A 495 28.57 22.74 -4.34
N ASP A 496 29.12 21.60 -4.79
CA ASP A 496 30.53 21.47 -5.17
C ASP A 496 30.74 22.11 -6.55
N THR A 497 31.07 23.40 -6.58
CA THR A 497 31.29 24.14 -7.82
C THR A 497 32.61 23.76 -8.52
N GLU A 498 33.50 23.01 -7.87
CA GLU A 498 34.75 22.54 -8.49
C GLU A 498 34.50 21.26 -9.31
N ASN A 499 33.67 20.36 -8.78
CA ASN A 499 33.41 19.06 -9.39
C ASN A 499 32.00 18.90 -9.97
N SER A 500 31.13 19.91 -9.84
CA SER A 500 29.83 19.98 -10.50
C SER A 500 29.65 21.31 -11.22
N GLU A 501 29.06 21.26 -12.42
CA GLU A 501 28.80 22.43 -13.25
C GLU A 501 27.31 22.48 -13.61
N SER A 502 26.71 23.67 -13.66
CA SER A 502 25.38 23.81 -14.25
C SER A 502 25.45 23.53 -15.76
N LEU A 503 24.34 23.12 -16.37
CA LEU A 503 24.33 22.87 -17.81
C LEU A 503 24.66 24.14 -18.62
N ASP A 504 24.24 25.32 -18.17
CA ASP A 504 24.63 26.59 -18.81
C ASP A 504 26.14 26.86 -18.70
N GLY A 505 26.75 26.58 -17.53
CA GLY A 505 28.20 26.70 -17.34
C GLY A 505 28.97 25.78 -18.28
N TYR A 506 28.50 24.53 -18.40
CA TYR A 506 29.04 23.53 -19.31
C TYR A 506 29.05 24.02 -20.76
N ILE A 507 27.92 24.56 -21.23
CA ILE A 507 27.77 25.08 -22.59
C ILE A 507 28.75 26.23 -22.82
N GLN A 508 28.87 27.17 -21.88
CA GLN A 508 29.83 28.28 -21.99
C GLN A 508 31.29 27.79 -22.05
N ARG A 509 31.65 26.80 -21.23
CA ARG A 509 32.98 26.18 -21.23
C ARG A 509 33.27 25.50 -22.57
N LYS A 510 32.32 24.75 -23.14
CA LYS A 510 32.42 24.12 -24.47
C LYS A 510 32.57 25.12 -25.60
N VAL A 511 31.81 26.22 -25.57
CA VAL A 511 31.93 27.30 -26.56
C VAL A 511 33.35 27.90 -26.52
N LYS A 512 33.89 28.17 -25.32
CA LYS A 512 35.28 28.65 -25.15
C LYS A 512 36.32 27.66 -25.65
N LEU A 513 36.19 26.37 -25.31
CA LEU A 513 37.07 25.29 -25.79
C LEU A 513 37.04 25.16 -27.31
N ASN A 514 35.87 25.16 -27.93
CA ASN A 514 35.73 25.07 -29.38
C ASN A 514 36.34 26.26 -30.13
N ALA A 515 36.42 27.43 -29.48
CA ALA A 515 37.06 28.62 -30.03
C ALA A 515 38.59 28.62 -29.87
N SER A 516 39.15 27.80 -28.96
CA SER A 516 40.58 27.76 -28.66
C SER A 516 41.41 27.05 -29.75
N PRO A 517 42.72 27.33 -29.86
CA PRO A 517 43.61 26.63 -30.79
C PRO A 517 43.63 25.10 -30.57
N GLU A 518 43.63 24.67 -29.32
CA GLU A 518 43.60 23.25 -28.94
C GLU A 518 42.28 22.57 -29.34
N GLY A 519 41.14 23.25 -29.15
CA GLY A 519 39.84 22.71 -29.56
C GLY A 519 39.70 22.59 -31.08
N LYS A 520 40.27 23.54 -31.83
CA LYS A 520 40.34 23.46 -33.31
C LYS A 520 41.21 22.30 -33.77
N LEU A 521 42.35 22.06 -33.10
CA LEU A 521 43.23 20.92 -33.39
C LEU A 521 42.54 19.59 -33.08
N LEU A 522 41.85 19.48 -31.94
CA LEU A 522 41.12 18.27 -31.54
C LEU A 522 39.99 17.93 -32.52
N LYS A 523 39.26 18.93 -33.04
CA LYS A 523 38.27 18.74 -34.11
C LYS A 523 38.92 18.20 -35.40
N HIS A 524 40.10 18.72 -35.76
CA HIS A 524 40.84 18.26 -36.94
C HIS A 524 41.28 16.79 -36.79
N ILE A 525 41.83 16.42 -35.63
CA ILE A 525 42.25 15.04 -35.33
C ILE A 525 41.05 14.07 -35.34
N THR A 526 39.93 14.48 -34.74
CA THR A 526 38.70 13.68 -34.72
C THR A 526 38.16 13.46 -36.15
N HIS A 527 38.17 14.51 -36.97
CA HIS A 527 37.78 14.43 -38.37
C HIS A 527 38.68 13.47 -39.17
N LEU A 528 40.01 13.58 -39.02
CA LEU A 528 40.97 12.70 -39.68
C LEU A 528 40.78 11.23 -39.27
N THR A 529 40.51 10.98 -37.98
CA THR A 529 40.27 9.63 -37.46
C THR A 529 38.98 9.04 -38.04
N ARG A 530 37.95 9.87 -38.23
CA ARG A 530 36.68 9.47 -38.87
C ARG A 530 36.90 9.10 -40.34
N VAL A 531 37.64 9.91 -41.08
CA VAL A 531 38.01 9.62 -42.48
C VAL A 531 38.78 8.30 -42.56
N LEU A 532 39.72 8.08 -41.65
CA LEU A 532 40.52 6.85 -41.60
C LEU A 532 39.66 5.60 -41.35
N ASN A 533 38.69 5.68 -40.43
CA ASN A 533 37.79 4.57 -40.12
C ASN A 533 36.79 4.30 -41.26
N SER A 534 36.31 5.34 -41.94
CA SER A 534 35.47 5.21 -43.13
C SER A 534 36.22 4.51 -44.27
N LEU A 535 37.48 4.89 -44.51
CA LEU A 535 38.33 4.27 -45.52
C LEU A 535 38.61 2.79 -45.18
N LYS A 536 38.88 2.47 -43.91
CA LYS A 536 39.03 1.06 -43.46
C LYS A 536 37.77 0.24 -43.72
N SER A 537 36.58 0.79 -43.48
CA SER A 537 35.32 0.10 -43.75
C SER A 537 35.04 -0.09 -45.25
N GLN A 538 35.52 0.82 -46.10
CA GLN A 538 35.38 0.70 -47.56
C GLN A 538 36.38 -0.29 -48.15
N LEU A 539 37.58 -0.40 -47.58
CA LEU A 539 38.59 -1.40 -47.97
C LEU A 539 38.26 -2.83 -47.52
N ALA A 540 37.34 -2.99 -46.54
CA ALA A 540 36.89 -4.28 -46.03
C ALA A 540 35.66 -4.85 -46.76
N LYS A 541 35.07 -4.09 -47.69
CA LYS A 541 34.06 -4.54 -48.65
C LYS A 541 34.72 -4.76 -50.00
#